data_AF-A0A730EEA8-F1
#
_entry.id   AF-A0A730EEA8-F1
#
_cell.length_a   1.000
_cell.length_b   1.000
_cell.length_c   1.000
_cell.angle_alpha   90.00
_cell.angle_beta   90.00
_cell.angle_gamma   90.00
#
_symmetry.space_group_name_H-M   'P 1'
#
loop_
_entity.id
_entity.type
_entity.pdbx_description
1 polymer ?
#
loop_
_entity_poly.entity_id
_entity_poly.type
_entity_poly.pdbx_seq_one_letter_code
_entity_poly.pdbx_strand_id
1 'polypeptide(L)'
;DNDTGFKWHSDGVLGIYANNALVGYIDNSGLHMSVDVLSNGAIRAGNAKKLSLTSNNNSALTATFNLWGDPNRPTVIELDDDQGWHLYSQRNPDGSIVFTVNGDITANTLRAGGAIYQNNGDIFGSLWGNGWLSTWIHNNVVKAVRLGPVALSGGLWRDFQLGGGQVVTGFHTDGSWEMEGDDDKVYYRPIQYLIGDTWVTAPSV
;
A
#
# COMPACT_ATOMS: atom_id res chain seq x y z
N ASP A 1 -21.47 41.53 48.56
CA ASP A 1 -20.54 41.46 47.42
C ASP A 1 -21.23 42.21 46.28
N ASN A 2 -20.61 43.28 45.75
CA ASN A 2 -21.10 44.05 44.60
C ASN A 2 -20.16 43.96 43.39
N ASP A 3 -19.13 43.13 43.47
CA ASP A 3 -18.06 43.06 42.50
C ASP A 3 -18.05 41.72 41.72
N THR A 4 -18.88 40.71 42.07
CA THR A 4 -19.15 39.42 41.37
C THR A 4 -20.56 39.32 40.74
N GLY A 5 -20.74 38.52 39.67
CA GLY A 5 -22.05 38.11 39.11
C GLY A 5 -22.35 38.55 37.66
N PHE A 6 -23.55 38.26 37.16
CA PHE A 6 -23.99 38.73 35.84
C PHE A 6 -24.34 40.22 35.86
N LYS A 7 -23.76 41.05 35.00
CA LYS A 7 -24.00 42.51 34.96
C LYS A 7 -24.20 43.03 33.54
N TRP A 8 -25.13 43.95 33.40
CA TRP A 8 -25.26 44.77 32.19
C TRP A 8 -24.12 45.79 32.17
N HIS A 9 -23.36 45.84 31.07
CA HIS A 9 -22.11 46.58 31.01
C HIS A 9 -22.25 47.93 30.29
N SER A 10 -23.01 47.96 29.19
CA SER A 10 -23.48 49.09 28.37
C SER A 10 -24.15 48.49 27.10
N ASP A 11 -25.01 49.25 26.42
CA ASP A 11 -25.48 49.01 25.04
C ASP A 11 -25.76 47.53 24.62
N GLY A 12 -26.61 46.81 25.39
CA GLY A 12 -27.14 45.47 25.02
C GLY A 12 -26.30 44.23 25.38
N VAL A 13 -25.19 44.38 26.11
CA VAL A 13 -24.27 43.27 26.46
C VAL A 13 -24.54 42.68 27.86
N LEU A 14 -24.55 41.34 27.98
CA LEU A 14 -24.58 40.60 29.26
C LEU A 14 -23.17 40.14 29.66
N GLY A 15 -22.56 40.75 30.68
CA GLY A 15 -21.28 40.32 31.25
C GLY A 15 -21.41 39.34 32.42
N ILE A 16 -20.46 38.43 32.61
CA ILE A 16 -20.30 37.50 33.75
C ILE A 16 -19.06 37.95 34.56
N TYR A 17 -19.17 38.31 35.84
CA TYR A 17 -18.07 38.85 36.68
C TYR A 17 -17.73 37.95 37.89
N ALA A 18 -16.50 38.01 38.38
CA ALA A 18 -16.05 37.49 39.67
C ALA A 18 -15.01 38.46 40.28
N ASN A 19 -15.22 38.94 41.52
CA ASN A 19 -14.30 39.79 42.31
C ASN A 19 -13.77 41.05 41.57
N ASN A 20 -14.68 41.92 41.14
CA ASN A 20 -14.47 43.17 40.36
C ASN A 20 -13.89 42.98 38.94
N ALA A 21 -13.86 41.74 38.42
CA ALA A 21 -13.35 41.36 37.09
C ALA A 21 -14.37 40.52 36.27
N LEU A 22 -14.24 40.41 34.93
CA LEU A 22 -15.18 39.76 33.97
C LEU A 22 -14.66 38.39 33.42
N VAL A 23 -15.47 37.31 33.30
CA VAL A 23 -15.12 35.89 32.93
C VAL A 23 -15.91 35.24 31.78
N GLY A 24 -16.92 35.91 31.22
CA GLY A 24 -17.67 35.46 30.04
C GLY A 24 -18.77 36.47 29.69
N TYR A 25 -19.37 36.35 28.51
CA TYR A 25 -20.46 37.22 28.08
C TYR A 25 -21.25 36.65 26.88
N ILE A 26 -22.42 37.22 26.62
CA ILE A 26 -23.28 36.91 25.48
C ILE A 26 -23.57 38.23 24.71
N ASP A 27 -23.39 38.22 23.39
CA ASP A 27 -23.84 39.26 22.45
C ASP A 27 -24.57 38.64 21.23
N ASN A 28 -24.90 39.42 20.20
CA ASN A 28 -25.65 38.95 19.02
C ASN A 28 -24.92 37.87 18.18
N SER A 29 -23.69 37.51 18.53
CA SER A 29 -22.83 36.53 17.85
C SER A 29 -22.80 35.15 18.54
N GLY A 30 -23.39 34.97 19.73
CA GLY A 30 -23.40 33.71 20.48
C GLY A 30 -22.71 33.79 21.86
N LEU A 31 -22.32 32.65 22.42
CA LEU A 31 -21.72 32.53 23.77
C LEU A 31 -20.19 32.68 23.73
N HIS A 32 -19.62 33.62 24.53
CA HIS A 32 -18.18 33.88 24.65
C HIS A 32 -17.69 33.68 26.09
N MET A 33 -16.90 32.63 26.36
CA MET A 33 -16.25 32.38 27.65
C MET A 33 -14.85 33.10 27.67
N SER A 34 -14.57 34.09 28.55
CA SER A 34 -13.39 35.04 28.53
C SER A 34 -12.11 34.52 29.20
N VAL A 35 -12.14 33.25 29.61
CA VAL A 35 -11.07 32.48 30.25
C VAL A 35 -11.05 31.07 29.67
N ASP A 36 -9.96 30.35 29.93
CA ASP A 36 -9.76 28.94 29.60
C ASP A 36 -11.09 28.15 29.69
N VAL A 37 -11.58 27.66 28.54
CA VAL A 37 -12.12 26.29 28.54
C VAL A 37 -10.86 25.41 28.54
N LEU A 38 -9.93 25.61 29.49
CA LEU A 38 -10.04 24.98 30.80
C LEU A 38 -11.46 24.57 31.23
N SER A 39 -12.24 23.90 30.38
CA SER A 39 -12.09 22.47 30.43
C SER A 39 -10.64 22.07 30.53
N ASN A 40 -10.28 21.53 31.68
CA ASN A 40 -9.33 20.45 31.75
C ASN A 40 -9.64 19.41 30.59
N GLY A 41 -9.65 19.79 29.30
CA GLY A 41 -10.49 19.30 28.18
C GLY A 41 -10.78 20.29 27.00
N ALA A 42 -11.72 19.94 26.09
CA ALA A 42 -11.73 20.36 24.68
C ALA A 42 -12.74 21.46 24.25
N ILE A 43 -12.45 22.12 23.12
CA ILE A 43 -13.08 23.33 22.55
C ILE A 43 -13.93 23.00 21.29
N ARG A 44 -14.93 23.85 20.94
CA ARG A 44 -15.77 23.73 19.72
C ARG A 44 -15.58 24.89 18.72
N ALA A 45 -15.68 24.60 17.41
CA ALA A 45 -15.35 25.51 16.30
C ALA A 45 -16.19 25.27 15.01
N GLY A 46 -16.22 26.23 14.07
CA GLY A 46 -16.79 26.13 12.71
C GLY A 46 -17.78 27.22 12.28
N ASN A 47 -17.46 28.02 11.23
CA ASN A 47 -18.33 29.05 10.62
C ASN A 47 -18.23 29.10 9.07
N ALA A 48 -19.38 29.22 8.37
CA ALA A 48 -19.70 28.87 6.97
C ALA A 48 -19.44 27.39 6.56
N LYS A 49 -18.46 26.76 7.20
CA LYS A 49 -18.25 25.32 7.24
C LYS A 49 -18.00 24.90 8.68
N LYS A 50 -18.78 23.92 9.11
CA LYS A 50 -18.82 23.43 10.49
C LYS A 50 -17.60 22.51 10.71
N LEU A 51 -16.67 22.88 11.60
CA LEU A 51 -15.72 21.91 12.14
C LEU A 51 -16.48 21.06 13.16
N SER A 52 -16.94 19.91 12.71
CA SER A 52 -17.98 19.19 13.42
C SER A 52 -17.47 17.84 13.88
N LEU A 53 -17.39 17.65 15.19
CA LEU A 53 -17.60 16.34 15.76
C LEU A 53 -19.12 16.12 15.72
N THR A 54 -19.58 15.38 14.71
CA THR A 54 -21.01 15.13 14.48
C THR A 54 -21.25 13.63 14.47
N SER A 55 -22.24 13.18 15.22
CA SER A 55 -22.86 11.87 15.03
C SER A 55 -24.17 12.08 14.28
N ASN A 56 -24.40 11.28 13.25
CA ASN A 56 -25.71 11.20 12.57
C ASN A 56 -26.67 10.24 13.30
N ASN A 57 -26.22 9.59 14.39
CA ASN A 57 -27.00 8.71 15.28
C ASN A 57 -27.55 7.42 14.64
N ASN A 58 -26.81 6.83 13.69
CA ASN A 58 -27.14 5.56 13.03
C ASN A 58 -26.11 4.44 13.25
N SER A 59 -25.08 4.67 14.07
CA SER A 59 -24.11 3.64 14.46
C SER A 59 -24.74 2.65 15.46
N ALA A 60 -24.46 1.35 15.31
CA ALA A 60 -24.89 0.30 16.27
C ALA A 60 -24.03 0.24 17.54
N LEU A 61 -22.80 0.78 17.48
CA LEU A 61 -21.80 0.80 18.55
C LEU A 61 -21.30 2.23 18.80
N THR A 62 -20.84 2.51 20.02
CA THR A 62 -20.19 3.80 20.36
C THR A 62 -18.79 3.86 19.74
N ALA A 63 -18.41 5.00 19.16
CA ALA A 63 -17.03 5.23 18.70
C ALA A 63 -16.33 6.19 19.65
N THR A 64 -15.06 5.93 19.95
CA THR A 64 -14.25 6.78 20.85
C THR A 64 -12.97 7.29 20.18
N PHE A 65 -12.40 8.37 20.74
CA PHE A 65 -11.07 8.88 20.43
C PHE A 65 -10.31 9.01 21.74
N ASN A 66 -9.31 8.15 21.94
CA ASN A 66 -8.66 7.96 23.23
C ASN A 66 -7.21 8.46 23.25
N LEU A 67 -6.78 8.95 24.41
CA LEU A 67 -5.38 9.21 24.75
C LEU A 67 -5.05 8.44 26.03
N TRP A 68 -4.17 7.44 25.93
CA TRP A 68 -3.77 6.61 27.06
C TRP A 68 -2.30 6.19 26.98
N GLY A 69 -1.78 5.57 28.04
CA GLY A 69 -0.43 5.01 28.04
C GLY A 69 -0.04 4.37 29.36
N ASP A 70 1.05 3.60 29.30
CA ASP A 70 1.71 2.97 30.45
C ASP A 70 3.24 2.92 30.19
N PRO A 71 4.08 2.45 31.14
CA PRO A 71 5.53 2.39 30.93
C PRO A 71 6.00 1.61 29.69
N ASN A 72 5.24 0.62 29.21
CA ASN A 72 5.52 -0.15 27.98
C ASN A 72 4.92 0.49 26.72
N ARG A 73 3.94 1.38 26.87
CA ARG A 73 3.32 2.16 25.78
C ARG A 73 3.17 3.62 26.21
N PRO A 74 4.24 4.42 26.22
CA PRO A 74 4.26 5.77 26.79
C PRO A 74 3.15 6.72 26.32
N THR A 75 2.71 6.60 25.07
CA THR A 75 1.60 7.39 24.53
C THR A 75 0.93 6.61 23.43
N VAL A 76 -0.40 6.46 23.52
CA VAL A 76 -1.27 5.84 22.52
C VAL A 76 -2.40 6.83 22.21
N ILE A 77 -2.61 7.09 20.92
CA ILE A 77 -3.77 7.81 20.39
C ILE A 77 -4.57 6.80 19.58
N GLU A 78 -5.79 6.49 19.99
CA GLU A 78 -6.57 5.31 19.53
C GLU A 78 -8.00 5.66 19.14
N LEU A 79 -8.53 4.95 18.14
CA LEU A 79 -9.94 4.88 17.78
C LEU A 79 -10.44 3.46 18.03
N ASP A 80 -11.58 3.31 18.72
CA ASP A 80 -12.22 2.02 19.01
C ASP A 80 -13.74 2.10 19.02
N ASP A 81 -14.38 0.93 19.16
CA ASP A 81 -15.78 0.76 19.49
C ASP A 81 -16.01 -0.28 20.61
N ASP A 82 -17.28 -0.62 20.88
CA ASP A 82 -17.68 -1.56 21.94
C ASP A 82 -17.17 -3.02 21.76
N GLN A 83 -16.69 -3.38 20.57
CA GLN A 83 -16.17 -4.71 20.23
C GLN A 83 -14.64 -4.74 20.08
N GLY A 84 -13.97 -3.59 20.02
CA GLY A 84 -12.52 -3.49 20.06
C GLY A 84 -11.94 -2.28 19.32
N TRP A 85 -10.61 -2.16 19.35
CA TRP A 85 -9.87 -1.09 18.68
C TRP A 85 -9.84 -1.26 17.16
N HIS A 86 -9.90 -0.13 16.45
CA HIS A 86 -9.83 -0.06 14.98
C HIS A 86 -8.43 0.31 14.53
N LEU A 87 -7.90 1.41 15.07
CA LEU A 87 -6.56 1.88 14.76
C LEU A 87 -5.97 2.70 15.90
N TYR A 88 -4.65 2.70 15.99
CA TYR A 88 -3.93 3.60 16.89
C TYR A 88 -2.60 4.04 16.31
N SER A 89 -2.12 5.18 16.78
CA SER A 89 -0.69 5.51 16.75
C SER A 89 -0.14 5.40 18.16
N GLN A 90 1.06 4.85 18.33
CA GLN A 90 1.72 4.86 19.63
C GLN A 90 3.19 5.23 19.53
N ARG A 91 3.72 5.78 20.62
CA ARG A 91 5.16 5.86 20.90
C ARG A 91 5.56 4.67 21.77
N ASN A 92 6.60 3.96 21.36
CA ASN A 92 7.22 2.85 22.09
C ASN A 92 8.22 3.36 23.14
N PRO A 93 8.63 2.53 24.12
CA PRO A 93 9.61 2.90 25.14
C PRO A 93 10.97 3.30 24.58
N ASP A 94 11.35 2.75 23.41
CA ASP A 94 12.57 3.09 22.68
C ASP A 94 12.46 4.39 21.86
N GLY A 95 11.30 5.06 21.93
CA GLY A 95 11.02 6.30 21.20
C GLY A 95 10.55 6.09 19.76
N SER A 96 10.50 4.86 19.23
CA SER A 96 9.92 4.60 17.92
C SER A 96 8.40 4.82 17.91
N ILE A 97 7.82 4.98 16.71
CA ILE A 97 6.37 5.17 16.54
C ILE A 97 5.84 4.07 15.64
N VAL A 98 4.67 3.54 15.97
CA VAL A 98 3.90 2.68 15.06
C VAL A 98 2.50 3.25 14.84
N PHE A 99 1.95 2.95 13.66
CA PHE A 99 0.55 3.15 13.32
C PHE A 99 -0.01 1.78 12.94
N THR A 100 -1.01 1.31 13.68
CA THR A 100 -1.56 -0.04 13.54
C THR A 100 -3.04 0.04 13.21
N VAL A 101 -3.50 -0.82 12.31
CA VAL A 101 -4.91 -0.98 11.91
C VAL A 101 -5.33 -2.43 12.16
N ASN A 102 -6.45 -2.63 12.85
CA ASN A 102 -7.07 -3.94 13.10
C ASN A 102 -8.03 -4.31 11.97
N GLY A 103 -7.50 -4.50 10.78
CA GLY A 103 -8.29 -4.80 9.58
C GLY A 103 -7.56 -4.45 8.29
N ASP A 104 -8.32 -4.39 7.20
CA ASP A 104 -7.79 -4.11 5.87
C ASP A 104 -7.63 -2.60 5.64
N ILE A 105 -6.46 -2.20 5.12
CA ILE A 105 -6.25 -0.86 4.59
C ILE A 105 -6.63 -0.85 3.12
N THR A 106 -7.78 -0.27 2.79
CA THR A 106 -8.22 -0.07 1.40
C THR A 106 -7.85 1.33 0.93
N ALA A 107 -6.99 1.43 -0.08
CA ALA A 107 -6.57 2.70 -0.67
C ALA A 107 -6.56 2.60 -2.21
N ASN A 108 -6.88 3.70 -2.89
CA ASN A 108 -6.64 3.79 -4.35
C ASN A 108 -5.16 3.60 -4.68
N THR A 109 -4.28 4.11 -3.82
CA THR A 109 -2.83 3.96 -3.93
C THR A 109 -2.22 4.11 -2.55
N LEU A 110 -1.40 3.16 -2.12
CA LEU A 110 -0.59 3.27 -0.90
C LEU A 110 0.84 3.65 -1.28
N ARG A 111 1.36 4.75 -0.72
CA ARG A 111 2.74 5.20 -0.92
C ARG A 111 3.53 4.99 0.36
N ALA A 112 4.60 4.21 0.29
CA ALA A 112 5.49 3.93 1.42
C ALA A 112 6.93 4.28 1.01
N GLY A 113 7.42 5.44 1.45
CA GLY A 113 8.67 6.00 0.95
C GLY A 113 8.59 6.23 -0.56
N GLY A 114 9.57 5.68 -1.30
CA GLY A 114 9.60 5.73 -2.77
C GLY A 114 8.78 4.64 -3.47
N ALA A 115 8.22 3.67 -2.74
CA ALA A 115 7.42 2.59 -3.32
C ALA A 115 5.94 3.00 -3.42
N ILE A 116 5.27 2.53 -4.47
CA ILE A 116 3.84 2.76 -4.70
C ILE A 116 3.15 1.42 -4.91
N TYR A 117 2.18 1.09 -4.07
CA TYR A 117 1.29 -0.07 -4.22
C TYR A 117 -0.01 0.41 -4.88
N GLN A 118 -0.30 -0.12 -6.06
CA GLN A 118 -1.51 0.21 -6.83
C GLN A 118 -2.69 -0.69 -6.47
N ASN A 119 -3.90 -0.19 -6.72
CA ASN A 119 -5.14 -0.95 -6.48
C ASN A 119 -5.38 -2.10 -7.49
N ASN A 120 -4.50 -2.27 -8.49
CA ASN A 120 -4.50 -3.39 -9.43
C ASN A 120 -3.50 -4.51 -9.06
N GLY A 121 -2.83 -4.40 -7.90
CA GLY A 121 -1.84 -5.36 -7.42
C GLY A 121 -0.40 -5.10 -7.91
N ASP A 122 -0.17 -4.07 -8.72
CA ASP A 122 1.16 -3.71 -9.18
C ASP A 122 1.94 -2.87 -8.15
N ILE A 123 3.26 -2.91 -8.25
CA ILE A 123 4.18 -2.22 -7.33
C ILE A 123 5.20 -1.43 -8.14
N PHE A 124 5.25 -0.12 -7.92
CA PHE A 124 6.29 0.75 -8.47
C PHE A 124 7.45 0.88 -7.49
N GLY A 125 8.69 0.91 -8.00
CA GLY A 125 9.86 1.19 -7.16
C GLY A 125 11.17 1.30 -7.94
N SER A 126 12.19 1.83 -7.28
CA SER A 126 13.53 2.00 -7.87
C SER A 126 14.22 0.68 -8.19
N LEU A 127 13.93 -0.40 -7.43
CA LEU A 127 14.43 -1.75 -7.70
C LEU A 127 14.01 -2.28 -9.07
N TRP A 128 12.84 -1.84 -9.57
CA TRP A 128 12.29 -2.20 -10.87
C TRP A 128 12.72 -1.24 -11.99
N GLY A 129 13.82 -0.49 -11.78
CA GLY A 129 14.32 0.50 -12.74
C GLY A 129 13.50 1.79 -12.76
N ASN A 130 12.96 2.20 -11.61
CA ASN A 130 11.95 3.28 -11.51
C ASN A 130 10.72 3.00 -12.40
N GLY A 131 10.25 1.76 -12.35
CA GLY A 131 9.14 1.26 -13.14
C GLY A 131 8.20 0.36 -12.33
N TRP A 132 7.26 -0.24 -13.03
CA TRP A 132 6.30 -1.21 -12.47
C TRP A 132 6.91 -2.60 -12.40
N LEU A 133 6.63 -3.31 -11.29
CA LEU A 133 7.05 -4.70 -11.09
C LEU A 133 6.53 -5.60 -12.20
N SER A 134 5.27 -5.41 -12.63
CA SER A 134 4.69 -6.18 -13.74
C SER A 134 5.51 -6.06 -15.03
N THR A 135 5.90 -4.84 -15.42
CA THR A 135 6.77 -4.56 -16.57
C THR A 135 8.15 -5.18 -16.40
N TRP A 136 8.72 -5.09 -15.19
CA TRP A 136 10.02 -5.67 -14.89
C TRP A 136 9.98 -7.20 -15.01
N ILE A 137 8.98 -7.87 -14.43
CA ILE A 137 8.80 -9.33 -14.53
C ILE A 137 8.63 -9.73 -16.00
N HIS A 138 7.76 -9.02 -16.73
CA HIS A 138 7.49 -9.30 -18.13
C HIS A 138 8.78 -9.34 -18.97
N ASN A 139 9.71 -8.41 -18.72
CA ASN A 139 10.95 -8.26 -19.49
C ASN A 139 12.15 -9.07 -18.98
N ASN A 140 12.10 -9.62 -17.75
CA ASN A 140 13.28 -10.22 -17.12
C ASN A 140 13.10 -11.67 -16.69
N VAL A 141 11.90 -12.24 -16.79
CA VAL A 141 11.61 -13.62 -16.35
C VAL A 141 11.16 -14.49 -17.52
N VAL A 142 11.55 -15.76 -17.52
CA VAL A 142 11.05 -16.77 -18.47
C VAL A 142 9.59 -17.08 -18.19
N LYS A 143 8.71 -16.80 -19.15
CA LYS A 143 7.25 -17.00 -19.05
C LYS A 143 6.76 -18.35 -19.59
N ALA A 144 7.51 -18.93 -20.52
CA ALA A 144 7.17 -20.18 -21.16
C ALA A 144 8.42 -20.83 -21.76
N VAL A 145 8.36 -22.15 -21.94
CA VAL A 145 9.38 -22.95 -22.63
C VAL A 145 8.68 -23.79 -23.70
N ARG A 146 9.32 -23.94 -24.87
CA ARG A 146 8.81 -24.79 -25.95
C ARG A 146 9.94 -25.44 -26.74
N LEU A 147 9.58 -26.46 -27.51
CA LEU A 147 10.37 -26.85 -28.67
C LEU A 147 9.92 -26.00 -29.87
N GLY A 148 10.87 -25.34 -30.53
CA GLY A 148 10.60 -24.55 -31.73
C GLY A 148 10.26 -25.41 -32.96
N PRO A 149 10.21 -24.80 -34.15
CA PRO A 149 9.95 -25.52 -35.40
C PRO A 149 10.94 -26.66 -35.61
N VAL A 150 10.45 -27.77 -36.17
CA VAL A 150 11.30 -28.89 -36.57
C VAL A 150 12.16 -28.48 -37.77
N ALA A 151 13.42 -28.86 -37.73
CA ALA A 151 14.35 -28.80 -38.84
C ALA A 151 14.92 -30.20 -39.08
N LEU A 152 15.40 -30.44 -40.29
CA LEU A 152 16.09 -31.67 -40.68
C LEU A 152 17.55 -31.33 -40.95
N SER A 153 18.48 -32.15 -40.44
CA SER A 153 19.90 -31.95 -40.69
C SER A 153 20.26 -32.14 -42.16
N GLY A 154 21.46 -31.68 -42.55
CA GLY A 154 22.13 -32.22 -43.73
C GLY A 154 22.48 -33.71 -43.53
N GLY A 155 23.05 -34.33 -44.57
CA GLY A 155 23.55 -35.70 -44.48
C GLY A 155 24.52 -35.85 -43.31
N LEU A 156 24.37 -36.94 -42.56
CA LEU A 156 25.17 -37.21 -41.38
C LEU A 156 26.56 -37.75 -41.74
N TRP A 157 27.45 -37.72 -40.76
CA TRP A 157 28.64 -38.57 -40.71
C TRP A 157 28.56 -39.38 -39.42
N ARG A 158 29.35 -40.46 -39.29
CA ARG A 158 29.31 -41.39 -38.14
C ARG A 158 29.25 -40.69 -36.78
N ASP A 159 29.92 -39.54 -36.67
CA ASP A 159 29.81 -38.61 -35.55
C ASP A 159 29.10 -37.32 -35.97
N PHE A 160 28.01 -36.99 -35.29
CA PHE A 160 27.26 -35.76 -35.53
C PHE A 160 26.84 -35.08 -34.23
N GLN A 161 27.05 -33.77 -34.16
CA GLN A 161 26.64 -32.93 -33.04
C GLN A 161 25.76 -31.80 -33.55
N LEU A 162 24.62 -31.61 -32.90
CA LEU A 162 23.78 -30.46 -33.17
C LEU A 162 24.40 -29.18 -32.59
N GLY A 163 24.04 -28.03 -33.17
CA GLY A 163 24.39 -26.73 -32.61
C GLY A 163 23.74 -26.47 -31.24
N GLY A 164 24.18 -25.40 -30.58
CA GLY A 164 23.68 -25.03 -29.24
C GLY A 164 22.15 -24.88 -29.18
N GLY A 165 21.58 -25.35 -28.08
CA GLY A 165 20.15 -25.28 -27.79
C GLY A 165 19.28 -26.24 -28.59
N GLN A 166 19.84 -27.10 -29.44
CA GLN A 166 19.07 -28.04 -30.24
C GLN A 166 18.97 -29.40 -29.55
N VAL A 167 17.84 -30.07 -29.75
CA VAL A 167 17.63 -31.47 -29.32
C VAL A 167 17.15 -32.31 -30.48
N VAL A 168 17.60 -33.57 -30.52
CA VAL A 168 17.10 -34.57 -31.47
C VAL A 168 15.66 -34.92 -31.11
N THR A 169 14.80 -35.00 -32.13
CA THR A 169 13.36 -35.27 -32.00
C THR A 169 12.86 -36.34 -32.97
N GLY A 170 13.74 -36.90 -33.80
CA GLY A 170 13.44 -37.99 -34.71
C GLY A 170 14.61 -38.27 -35.66
N PHE A 171 14.45 -39.30 -36.48
CA PHE A 171 15.43 -39.75 -37.46
C PHE A 171 14.75 -39.96 -38.82
N HIS A 172 15.48 -39.71 -39.89
CA HIS A 172 15.13 -40.06 -41.27
C HIS A 172 16.27 -40.93 -41.80
N THR A 173 15.95 -42.13 -42.30
CA THR A 173 16.94 -43.11 -42.73
C THR A 173 16.52 -43.80 -44.01
N ASP A 174 17.50 -44.28 -44.78
CA ASP A 174 17.28 -45.14 -45.94
C ASP A 174 17.05 -46.62 -45.59
N GLY A 175 17.09 -46.96 -44.29
CA GLY A 175 16.90 -48.32 -43.77
C GLY A 175 18.19 -49.01 -43.33
N SER A 176 19.35 -48.36 -43.50
CA SER A 176 20.64 -48.82 -42.98
C SER A 176 20.73 -48.66 -41.46
N TRP A 177 21.25 -49.66 -40.75
CA TRP A 177 21.33 -49.63 -39.27
C TRP A 177 22.35 -48.61 -38.75
N GLU A 178 23.42 -48.35 -39.51
CA GLU A 178 24.61 -47.68 -38.98
C GLU A 178 24.61 -46.14 -39.14
N MET A 179 23.53 -45.54 -39.69
CA MET A 179 23.38 -44.09 -39.90
C MET A 179 24.64 -43.41 -40.50
N GLU A 180 25.14 -43.91 -41.63
CA GLU A 180 26.52 -43.65 -42.08
C GLU A 180 26.70 -42.58 -43.16
N GLY A 181 25.62 -41.94 -43.64
CA GLY A 181 25.72 -40.87 -44.63
C GLY A 181 24.54 -40.80 -45.59
N ASP A 182 24.78 -40.18 -46.76
CA ASP A 182 23.80 -40.01 -47.84
C ASP A 182 22.48 -39.34 -47.39
N ASP A 183 21.39 -40.11 -47.28
CA ASP A 183 20.07 -39.61 -46.88
C ASP A 183 19.77 -39.80 -45.39
N ASP A 184 20.67 -40.37 -44.58
CA ASP A 184 20.49 -40.46 -43.14
C ASP A 184 20.60 -39.07 -42.48
N LYS A 185 19.56 -38.67 -41.74
CA LYS A 185 19.38 -37.33 -41.16
C LYS A 185 18.70 -37.39 -39.79
N VAL A 186 18.89 -36.34 -38.98
CA VAL A 186 18.16 -36.16 -37.72
C VAL A 186 17.16 -35.02 -37.83
N TYR A 187 15.94 -35.27 -37.34
CA TYR A 187 15.00 -34.20 -37.04
C TYR A 187 15.39 -33.59 -35.70
N TYR A 188 15.56 -32.28 -35.66
CA TYR A 188 15.91 -31.56 -34.45
C TYR A 188 15.03 -30.34 -34.25
N ARG A 189 14.94 -29.89 -33.00
CA ARG A 189 14.21 -28.68 -32.61
C ARG A 189 15.04 -27.85 -31.64
N PRO A 190 15.00 -26.52 -31.73
CA PRO A 190 15.56 -25.66 -30.70
C PRO A 190 14.70 -25.72 -29.44
N ILE A 191 15.31 -25.89 -28.27
CA ILE A 191 14.70 -25.50 -26.99
C ILE A 191 14.67 -23.98 -26.96
N GLN A 192 13.48 -23.41 -26.76
CA GLN A 192 13.29 -21.97 -26.67
C GLN A 192 12.58 -21.59 -25.38
N TYR A 193 12.91 -20.42 -24.84
CA TYR A 193 12.23 -19.79 -23.73
C TYR A 193 11.73 -18.39 -24.09
N LEU A 194 10.62 -17.97 -23.50
CA LEU A 194 9.97 -16.68 -23.76
C LEU A 194 10.34 -15.67 -22.67
N ILE A 195 10.98 -14.56 -23.03
CA ILE A 195 11.22 -13.39 -22.17
C ILE A 195 10.71 -12.14 -22.90
N GLY A 196 9.97 -11.27 -22.22
CA GLY A 196 9.20 -10.24 -22.90
C GLY A 196 8.29 -10.88 -23.93
N ASP A 197 8.27 -10.34 -25.14
CA ASP A 197 7.52 -10.94 -26.25
C ASP A 197 8.39 -11.77 -27.21
N THR A 198 9.64 -12.07 -26.81
CA THR A 198 10.64 -12.70 -27.67
C THR A 198 10.95 -14.14 -27.24
N TRP A 199 10.83 -15.08 -28.18
CA TRP A 199 11.34 -16.44 -28.02
C TRP A 199 12.85 -16.48 -28.31
N VAL A 200 13.62 -16.91 -27.32
CA VAL A 200 15.08 -17.02 -27.39
C VAL A 200 15.49 -18.49 -27.39
N THR A 201 16.40 -18.89 -28.27
CA THR A 201 16.97 -20.24 -28.28
C THR A 201 17.95 -20.42 -27.11
N ALA A 202 17.80 -21.51 -26.38
CA ALA A 202 18.65 -21.79 -25.22
C ALA A 202 20.13 -21.99 -25.62
N PRO A 203 21.09 -21.59 -24.79
CA PRO A 203 22.48 -21.99 -24.98
C PRO A 203 22.70 -23.45 -24.56
N SER A 204 23.71 -24.09 -25.15
CA SER A 204 24.31 -25.33 -24.63
C SER A 204 25.69 -24.99 -24.09
N VAL A 205 26.03 -25.48 -22.88
CA VAL A 205 27.32 -25.27 -22.21
C VAL A 205 28.10 -26.57 -22.12
#